data_AF-A0AAQ0RTX0-F1
#
_entry.id   AF-A0AAQ0RTX0-F1
#
_cell.length_a   1.000
_cell.length_b   1.000
_cell.length_c   1.000
_cell.angle_alpha   90.00
_cell.angle_beta   90.00
_cell.angle_gamma   90.00
#
_symmetry.space_group_name_H-M   'P 1'
#
loop_
_entity.id
_entity.type
_entity.pdbx_description
1 polymer ?
#
loop_
_entity_poly.entity_id
_entity_poly.type
_entity_poly.pdbx_seq_one_letter_code
_entity_poly.pdbx_strand_id
1 'polypeptide(L)' 'VYSFTRTSGDDTILVIVNLTDKTAQVPAEVAQLLEDGVGESQVLLSTYDAVHSVKSVARGELARWEGVVIQL' A
#
# COMPACT_ATOMS: atom_id res chain seq x y z
N VAL A 1 -7.68 -8.26 1.12
CA VAL A 1 -7.13 -6.89 1.13
C VAL A 1 -8.21 -5.95 0.65
N TYR A 2 -8.48 -4.87 1.39
CA TYR A 2 -9.36 -3.78 0.96
C TYR A 2 -8.49 -2.66 0.42
N SER A 3 -8.85 -2.11 -0.74
CA SER A 3 -8.09 -1.04 -1.36
C SER A 3 -8.99 -0.09 -2.14
N PHE A 4 -8.55 1.17 -2.24
CA PHE A 4 -9.18 2.19 -3.07
C PHE A 4 -8.17 3.30 -3.38
N THR A 5 -8.40 4.02 -4.46
CA THR A 5 -7.73 5.29 -4.74
C THR A 5 -8.63 6.46 -4.39
N ARG A 6 -8.03 7.59 -4.03
CA ARG A 6 -8.73 8.87 -3.88
C ARG A 6 -7.91 9.96 -4.55
N THR A 7 -8.57 10.70 -5.44
CA THR A 7 -7.96 11.81 -6.19
C THR A 7 -8.56 13.13 -5.75
N SER A 8 -7.72 14.16 -5.59
CA SER A 8 -8.11 15.53 -5.29
C SER A 8 -7.18 16.49 -6.03
N GLY A 9 -7.68 17.15 -7.09
CA GLY A 9 -6.82 17.90 -7.98
C GLY A 9 -5.87 16.96 -8.74
N ASP A 10 -4.59 17.27 -8.70
CA ASP A 10 -3.53 16.46 -9.33
C ASP A 10 -2.99 15.36 -8.39
N ASP A 11 -3.38 15.37 -7.11
CA ASP A 11 -2.91 14.40 -6.13
C ASP A 11 -3.80 13.15 -6.12
N THR A 12 -3.17 11.97 -6.18
CA THR A 12 -3.86 10.69 -5.98
C THR A 12 -3.18 9.88 -4.89
N ILE A 13 -3.98 9.40 -3.93
CA ILE A 13 -3.52 8.45 -2.93
C ILE A 13 -4.09 7.07 -3.20
N LEU A 14 -3.32 6.04 -2.87
CA LEU A 14 -3.73 4.65 -2.81
C LEU A 14 -3.77 4.22 -1.34
N VAL A 15 -4.92 3.70 -0.91
CA VAL A 15 -5.09 3.10 0.41
C VAL A 15 -5.18 1.59 0.23
N ILE A 16 -4.37 0.84 0.99
CA ILE A 16 -4.36 -0.63 0.97
C ILE A 16 -4.35 -1.12 2.40
N VAL A 17 -5.32 -1.96 2.76
CA VAL A 17 -5.45 -2.50 4.12
C VAL A 17 -5.69 -4.01 4.06
N ASN A 18 -4.82 -4.76 4.70
CA ASN A 18 -5.05 -6.16 4.98
C ASN A 18 -6.00 -6.31 6.18
N LEU A 19 -7.28 -6.58 5.92
CA LEU A 19 -8.30 -6.80 6.96
C LEU A 19 -8.32 -8.24 7.50
N THR A 20 -7.18 -8.93 7.50
CA THR A 20 -7.07 -10.31 7.98
C THR A 20 -5.95 -10.44 9.00
N ASP A 21 -6.01 -11.50 9.80
CA ASP A 21 -5.00 -11.84 10.82
C ASP A 21 -3.78 -12.61 10.26
N LYS A 22 -3.68 -12.72 8.94
CA LYS A 22 -2.62 -13.44 8.21
C LYS A 22 -1.96 -12.52 7.19
N THR A 23 -0.80 -12.91 6.66
CA THR A 23 -0.25 -12.27 5.46
C THR A 23 -1.22 -12.43 4.29
N ALA A 24 -1.44 -11.38 3.51
CA ALA A 24 -2.33 -11.39 2.35
C ALA A 24 -1.64 -10.80 1.13
N GLN A 25 -1.90 -11.42 -0.03
CA GLN A 25 -1.42 -10.94 -1.33
C GLN A 25 -2.11 -9.61 -1.68
N VAL A 26 -1.33 -8.68 -2.23
CA VAL A 26 -1.84 -7.46 -2.86
C VAL A 26 -2.54 -7.85 -4.18
N PRO A 27 -3.79 -7.39 -4.42
CA PRO A 27 -4.48 -7.67 -5.67
C PRO A 27 -3.70 -7.19 -6.90
N ALA A 28 -3.81 -7.89 -8.03
CA ALA A 28 -3.02 -7.62 -9.24
C ALA A 28 -3.24 -6.19 -9.77
N GLU A 29 -4.47 -5.69 -9.68
CA GLU A 29 -4.84 -4.34 -10.08
C GLU A 29 -4.15 -3.28 -9.22
N VAL A 30 -3.92 -3.58 -7.94
CA VAL A 30 -3.20 -2.70 -7.01
C VAL A 30 -1.70 -2.79 -7.24
N ALA A 31 -1.17 -4.00 -7.51
CA ALA A 31 0.24 -4.19 -7.83
C ALA A 31 0.64 -3.44 -9.10
N GLN A 32 -0.25 -3.36 -10.10
CA GLN A 32 -0.01 -2.59 -11.33
C GLN A 32 0.12 -1.09 -11.08
N LEU A 33 -0.63 -0.53 -10.12
CA LEU A 33 -0.49 0.89 -9.73
C LEU A 33 0.86 1.21 -9.06
N LEU A 34 1.61 0.20 -8.66
CA LEU A 34 2.86 0.29 -7.91
C LEU A 34 4.04 -0.30 -8.70
N GLU A 35 3.89 -0.47 -10.01
CA GLU A 35 4.89 -1.15 -10.86
C GLU A 35 6.25 -0.44 -10.90
N ASP A 36 6.25 0.89 -10.78
CA ASP A 36 7.44 1.74 -10.69
C ASP A 36 8.11 1.69 -9.31
N GLY A 37 7.53 0.94 -8.37
CA GLY A 37 7.96 0.88 -6.98
C GLY A 37 7.43 2.03 -6.13
N VAL A 38 7.74 1.98 -4.84
CA VAL A 38 7.29 2.96 -3.84
C VAL A 38 8.46 3.37 -2.97
N GLY A 39 8.74 4.67 -2.90
CA GLY A 39 9.71 5.25 -1.98
C GLY A 39 9.11 5.55 -0.60
N GLU A 40 9.96 5.65 0.42
CA GLU A 40 9.52 5.98 1.80
C GLU A 40 8.80 7.34 1.87
N SER A 41 9.23 8.32 1.06
CA SER A 41 8.60 9.65 1.01
C SER A 41 7.19 9.64 0.40
N GLN A 42 6.81 8.57 -0.30
CA GLN A 42 5.45 8.39 -0.82
C GLN A 42 4.51 7.77 0.24
N VAL A 43 5.03 7.19 1.32
CA VAL A 43 4.20 6.61 2.37
C VAL A 43 3.67 7.71 3.30
N LEU A 44 2.37 8.00 3.21
CA LEU A 44 1.70 9.03 4.00
C LEU A 44 1.27 8.51 5.38
N LEU A 45 0.93 7.23 5.47
CA LEU A 45 0.52 6.56 6.70
C LEU A 45 0.87 5.08 6.62
N SER A 46 1.36 4.51 7.72
CA SER A 46 1.53 3.07 7.90
C SER A 46 1.07 2.67 9.30
N THR A 47 0.49 1.48 9.44
CA THR A 47 0.24 0.85 10.74
C THR A 47 1.49 0.20 11.34
N TYR A 48 2.57 0.09 10.56
CA TYR A 48 3.92 -0.27 11.00
C TYR A 48 4.81 0.98 10.89
N ASP A 49 5.81 0.95 10.02
CA ASP A 49 6.63 2.08 9.62
C ASP A 49 6.78 2.08 8.08
N ALA A 50 7.25 3.21 7.52
CA ALA A 50 7.37 3.39 6.08
C ALA A 50 8.32 2.35 5.44
N VAL A 51 9.45 2.06 6.08
CA VAL A 51 10.46 1.10 5.60
C VAL A 51 9.87 -0.30 5.47
N HIS A 52 9.10 -0.73 6.47
CA HIS A 52 8.40 -2.00 6.47
C HIS A 52 7.36 -2.05 5.34
N SER A 53 6.51 -1.02 5.22
CA SER A 53 5.46 -1.02 4.21
C SER A 53 5.98 -0.96 2.78
N VAL A 54 7.08 -0.24 2.50
CA VAL A 54 7.77 -0.29 1.20
C VAL A 54 8.22 -1.72 0.88
N LYS A 55 8.80 -2.44 1.84
CA LYS A 55 9.22 -3.85 1.64
C LYS A 55 8.03 -4.79 1.46
N SER A 56 6.94 -4.58 2.18
CA SER A 56 5.70 -5.33 2.03
C SER A 56 5.13 -5.15 0.61
N VAL A 57 4.97 -3.91 0.17
CA VAL A 57 4.50 -3.57 -1.18
C VAL A 57 5.41 -4.14 -2.25
N ALA A 58 6.73 -3.99 -2.12
CA ALA A 58 7.70 -4.54 -3.08
C ALA A 58 7.66 -6.07 -3.19
N ARG A 59 7.20 -6.77 -2.13
CA ARG A 59 6.95 -8.22 -2.15
C ARG A 59 5.58 -8.60 -2.70
N GLY A 60 4.69 -7.63 -2.91
CA GLY A 60 3.30 -7.88 -3.27
C GLY A 60 2.47 -8.47 -2.13
N GLU A 61 2.90 -8.31 -0.87
CA GLU A 61 2.27 -8.93 0.30
C GLU A 61 2.17 -7.96 1.47
N LEU A 62 1.02 -7.92 2.13
CA LEU A 62 0.82 -7.15 3.36
C LEU A 62 0.77 -8.09 4.58
N ALA A 63 1.44 -7.71 5.67
CA ALA A 63 1.37 -8.43 6.94
C ALA A 63 -0.04 -8.36 7.55
N ARG A 64 -0.29 -9.17 8.58
CA ARG A 64 -1.57 -9.19 9.31
C ARG A 64 -1.95 -7.77 9.77
N TRP A 65 -3.18 -7.36 9.49
CA TRP A 65 -3.69 -6.03 9.85
C TRP A 65 -2.88 -4.84 9.33
N GLU A 66 -1.98 -5.05 8.35
CA GLU A 66 -1.18 -3.98 7.79
C GLU A 66 -2.04 -3.05 6.94
N GLY A 67 -2.00 -1.76 7.25
CA GLY A 67 -2.56 -0.69 6.44
C GLY A 67 -1.45 0.26 5.99
N VAL A 68 -1.46 0.63 4.71
CA VAL A 68 -0.56 1.62 4.13
C VAL A 68 -1.34 2.59 3.24
N VAL A 69 -0.97 3.87 3.32
CA VAL A 69 -1.44 4.93 2.42
C VAL A 69 -0.24 5.46 1.66
N ILE A 70 -0.34 5.45 0.33
CA ILE A 70 0.74 5.76 -0.60
C ILE A 70 0.29 6.91 -1.50
N GLN A 71 1.11 7.92 -1.66
CA GLN A 71 0.97 8.92 -2.72
C GLN A 71 1.43 8.31 -4.04
N LEU A 72 0.51 8.20 -5.01
CA LEU A 72 0.81 7.81 -6.38
C LEU A 72 1.38 9.00 -7.15
#